data_AF-A0A2K4ZGJ5-F1
#
_entry.id   AF-A0A2K4ZGJ5-F1
#
_cell.length_a   1.000
_cell.length_b   1.000
_cell.length_c   1.000
_cell.angle_alpha   90.00
_cell.angle_beta   90.00
_cell.angle_gamma   90.00
#
_symmetry.space_group_name_H-M   'P 1'
#
loop_
_entity.id
_entity.type
_entity.pdbx_description
1 polymer ?
#
loop_
_entity_poly.entity_id
_entity_poly.type
_entity_poly.pdbx_seq_one_letter_code
_entity_poly.pdbx_strand_id
1 'polypeptide(L)' 'MKQPYNTTIYNTALYMRLSRDDENYGDSVSIETQRTILQQYAKEQGLHVVGEYVDDGWSGTNFVEVR' A
#
# COMPACT_ATOMS: atom_id res chain seq x y z
N MET A 1 1.81 -27.69 -32.58
CA MET A 1 2.50 -26.47 -32.07
C MET A 1 1.72 -25.99 -30.85
N LYS A 2 2.29 -26.04 -29.64
CA LYS A 2 1.62 -25.48 -28.45
C LYS A 2 1.78 -23.96 -28.52
N GLN A 3 0.69 -23.22 -28.37
CA GLN A 3 0.72 -21.75 -28.41
C GLN A 3 1.64 -21.20 -27.30
N PRO A 4 2.42 -20.14 -27.56
CA PRO A 4 3.25 -19.52 -26.54
C PRO A 4 2.35 -18.99 -25.42
N TYR A 5 2.79 -19.21 -24.19
CA TYR A 5 2.06 -19.05 -22.94
C TYR A 5 1.29 -17.73 -22.84
N ASN A 6 -0.02 -17.80 -22.62
CA ASN A 6 -0.83 -16.65 -22.22
C ASN A 6 -0.55 -16.37 -20.73
N THR A 7 0.59 -15.74 -20.44
CA THR A 7 0.96 -15.34 -19.08
C THR A 7 0.05 -14.20 -18.65
N THR A 8 -0.94 -14.51 -17.82
CA THR A 8 -1.79 -13.48 -17.19
C THR A 8 -0.94 -12.65 -16.24
N ILE A 9 -0.89 -11.33 -16.47
CA ILE A 9 -0.26 -10.36 -15.57
C ILE A 9 -1.32 -9.87 -14.58
N TYR A 10 -1.04 -9.98 -13.29
CA TYR A 10 -1.89 -9.42 -12.24
C TYR A 10 -1.35 -8.05 -11.81
N ASN A 11 -2.06 -7.00 -12.23
CA ASN A 11 -1.79 -5.63 -11.78
C ASN A 11 -2.33 -5.44 -10.37
N THR A 12 -1.46 -5.03 -9.45
CA THR A 12 -1.75 -4.92 -8.02
C THR A 12 -1.41 -3.51 -7.52
N ALA A 13 -2.27 -2.95 -6.69
CA ALA A 13 -1.99 -1.72 -5.93
C ALA A 13 -1.71 -2.07 -4.47
N LEU A 14 -0.75 -1.41 -3.84
CA LEU A 14 -0.49 -1.55 -2.41
C LEU A 14 -1.19 -0.40 -1.67
N TYR A 15 -1.96 -0.72 -0.63
CA TYR A 15 -2.62 0.26 0.23
C TYR A 15 -2.03 0.16 1.64
N MET A 16 -1.62 1.29 2.20
CA MET A 16 -1.05 1.40 3.54
C MET A 16 -1.81 2.46 4.31
N ARG A 17 -2.00 2.27 5.62
CA ARG A 17 -2.65 3.27 6.44
C ARG A 17 -2.08 3.34 7.85
N LEU A 18 -2.03 4.53 8.43
CA LEU A 18 -1.82 4.69 9.86
C LEU A 18 -3.17 4.51 10.56
N SER A 19 -3.21 3.72 11.63
CA SER A 19 -4.39 3.66 12.48
C SER A 19 -4.29 4.72 13.57
N ARG A 20 -5.42 5.37 13.90
CA ARG A 20 -5.48 6.41 14.93
C ARG A 20 -5.42 5.83 16.35
N ASP A 21 -5.77 4.55 16.51
CA ASP A 21 -5.78 3.86 17.80
C ASP A 21 -4.38 3.34 18.20
N ASP A 22 -3.47 3.28 17.24
CA ASP A 22 -2.10 2.81 17.41
C ASP A 22 -1.23 3.76 18.26
N GLU A 23 -1.62 5.02 18.46
CA GLU A 23 -0.93 5.93 19.38
C GLU A 23 -1.08 5.53 20.86
N ASN A 24 -2.11 4.73 21.21
CA ASN A 24 -2.38 4.33 22.61
C ASN A 24 -2.04 2.87 22.92
N TYR A 25 -1.78 2.02 21.92
CA TYR A 25 -1.63 0.57 22.10
C TYR A 25 -0.41 -0.02 21.37
N GLY A 26 0.77 0.59 21.58
CA GLY A 26 2.08 -0.10 21.63
C GLY A 26 2.68 -0.73 20.36
N ASP A 27 1.90 -1.22 19.40
CA ASP A 27 2.38 -2.01 18.26
C ASP A 27 1.92 -1.42 16.91
N SER A 28 2.05 -0.10 16.74
CA SER A 28 1.86 0.54 15.44
C SER A 28 2.94 0.08 14.46
N VAL A 29 2.53 -0.53 13.33
CA VAL A 29 3.45 -0.79 12.23
C VAL A 29 3.55 0.47 11.37
N SER A 30 4.74 1.09 11.29
CA SER A 30 4.95 2.29 10.48
C SER A 30 4.60 2.05 9.00
N ILE A 31 4.24 3.11 8.27
CA ILE A 31 3.99 3.02 6.81
C ILE A 31 5.19 2.40 6.08
N GLU A 32 6.41 2.69 6.52
CA GLU A 32 7.63 2.12 5.91
C GLU A 32 7.74 0.60 6.13
N THR A 33 7.40 0.12 7.32
CA THR A 33 7.36 -1.31 7.59
C THR A 33 6.24 -1.98 6.80
N GLN A 34 5.05 -1.37 6.70
CA GLN A 34 3.95 -1.86 5.86
C GLN A 34 4.37 -1.96 4.39
N ARG A 35 5.03 -0.93 3.85
CA ARG A 35 5.56 -0.92 2.47
C ARG A 35 6.50 -2.08 2.23
N THR A 36 7.44 -2.30 3.16
CA THR A 36 8.45 -3.36 3.04
C THR A 36 7.79 -4.73 2.98
N ILE A 37 6.82 -4.99 3.86
CA ILE A 37 6.09 -6.26 3.89
C ILE A 37 5.29 -6.48 2.60
N LEU A 38 4.54 -5.46 2.15
CA LEU A 38 3.69 -5.56 0.96
C LEU A 38 4.50 -5.74 -0.33
N GLN A 39 5.62 -5.02 -0.47
CA GLN A 39 6.53 -5.14 -1.61
C GLN A 39 7.18 -6.54 -1.64
N GLN A 40 7.63 -7.04 -0.49
CA GLN A 40 8.21 -8.38 -0.40
C GLN A 40 7.19 -9.46 -0.80
N TYR A 41 5.97 -9.37 -0.28
CA TYR A 41 4.90 -10.29 -0.63
C TYR A 41 4.56 -10.24 -2.13
N ALA A 42 4.40 -9.04 -2.70
CA ALA A 42 4.10 -8.89 -4.12
C ALA A 42 5.18 -9.52 -5.01
N LYS A 43 6.46 -9.35 -4.63
CA LYS A 43 7.59 -9.98 -5.31
C LYS A 43 7.55 -11.50 -5.23
N GLU A 44 7.31 -12.06 -4.05
CA GLU A 44 7.23 -13.52 -3.83
C GLU A 44 6.08 -14.17 -4.60
N GLN A 45 4.97 -13.45 -4.79
CA GLN A 45 3.80 -13.92 -5.53
C GLN A 45 3.83 -13.58 -7.02
N GLY A 46 4.87 -12.90 -7.52
CA GLY A 46 4.96 -12.49 -8.92
C GLY A 46 3.89 -11.47 -9.34
N LEU A 47 3.40 -10.64 -8.41
CA LEU A 47 2.41 -9.60 -8.66
C LEU A 47 3.09 -8.37 -9.27
N HIS A 48 2.45 -7.77 -10.27
CA HIS A 48 2.92 -6.53 -10.88
C HIS A 48 2.37 -5.33 -10.12
N VAL A 49 3.18 -4.74 -9.24
CA VAL A 49 2.79 -3.54 -8.50
C VAL A 49 2.74 -2.33 -9.42
N VAL A 50 1.55 -1.74 -9.59
CA VAL A 50 1.31 -0.57 -10.47
C VAL A 50 1.15 0.74 -9.71
N GLY A 51 1.06 0.69 -8.37
CA GLY A 51 0.93 1.89 -7.55
C GLY A 51 0.89 1.60 -6.06
N GLU A 52 1.19 2.62 -5.27
CA GLU A 52 1.09 2.63 -3.81
C GLU A 52 0.18 3.78 -3.36
N TYR A 53 -0.67 3.52 -2.38
CA TYR A 53 -1.61 4.49 -1.80
C TYR A 53 -1.41 4.51 -0.28
N VAL A 54 -1.25 5.70 0.28
CA VAL A 54 -1.00 5.89 1.71
C VAL A 54 -2.10 6.76 2.30
N ASP A 55 -2.74 6.27 3.35
CA ASP A 55 -3.70 7.00 4.17
C ASP A 55 -3.09 7.22 5.56
N ASP A 56 -2.54 8.40 5.80
CA ASP A 56 -1.97 8.77 7.10
C ASP A 56 -3.04 9.11 8.15
N GLY A 57 -4.33 8.94 7.84
CA GLY A 57 -5.44 9.24 8.74
C GLY A 57 -5.69 10.74 8.95
N TRP A 58 -5.01 11.62 8.20
CA TRP A 58 -5.01 13.07 8.44
C TRP A 58 -5.35 13.94 7.22
N SER A 59 -6.11 13.41 6.26
CA SER A 59 -6.62 14.19 5.12
C SER A 59 -7.86 15.06 5.46
N GLY A 60 -7.91 15.65 6.66
CA GLY A 60 -9.06 16.43 7.16
C GLY A 60 -8.76 17.87 7.63
N THR A 61 -7.52 18.36 7.63
CA THR A 61 -7.22 19.69 8.20
C THR A 61 -6.35 20.61 7.34
N ASN A 62 -6.28 20.40 6.02
CA ASN A 62 -5.80 21.44 5.10
C ASN A 62 -6.98 22.13 4.41
N PHE A 63 -7.97 22.59 5.19
CA PHE A 63 -8.82 23.70 4.76
C PHE A 63 -8.04 24.99 5.06
N VAL A 64 -7.12 25.35 4.17
CA VAL A 64 -6.60 26.72 4.17
C VAL A 64 -7.76 27.61 3.74
N GLU A 65 -8.42 28.25 4.72
CA GLU A 65 -9.30 29.39 4.49
C GLU A 65 -8.48 30.45 3.75
N VAL A 66 -8.64 30.51 2.43
CA VAL A 66 -8.13 31.63 1.65
C VAL A 66 -9.15 32.75 1.83
N ARG A 67 -8.86 33.68 2.74
CA ARG A 67 -9.42 35.03 2.68
C ARG A 67 -8.67 35.86 1.66
#